data_AF-A0A2K3JIJ4-F1
#
_entry.id   AF-A0A2K3JIJ4-F1
#
_cell.length_a   1.000
_cell.length_b   1.000
_cell.length_c   1.000
_cell.angle_alpha   90.00
_cell.angle_beta   90.00
_cell.angle_gamma   90.00
#
_symmetry.space_group_name_H-M   'P 1'
#
loop_
_entity.id
_entity.type
_entity.pdbx_description
1 polymer ?
#
loop_
_entity_poly.entity_id
_entity_poly.type
_entity_poly.pdbx_seq_one_letter_code
_entity_poly.pdbx_strand_id
1 'polypeptide(L)'
;MDTADVTKKFITTIIEIIGRKTSQEYAAITIRNLLKKLKRVYPFLQYIEIKDARSLELEDTVAVNESINSIHPKKVGKALTEIIQILINSLGKTAGYFFIRETREKIGIKYDTILEKKMDIDLTLMQATYLVEKQILTLHDIQNDDVMRRFLKTLIEVIERQTSKTFAIRFIAHRVDLLREYYPCFNYITITDVRHTLGSEDVMVQQDINNIDEQDVGKAIKAILKETEQTLVDLGRNSIAGALKLQLSIEYLAKLREMGVSITPYNVSYNAVFIEVIKTLIEVIGKTRTENDAILMVNEFLRNMENKYEFLKQVKVSQAANKDELYHIMTSSDIDRISEGDARHAIQDLLESIIESLEKDLREEFIQQFKKSLDKKYLSRIEGLGVNLHLIELHHALLD
;
A
#
# COMPACT_ATOMS: atom_id res chain seq x y z
N MET A 1 -10.23 12.64 28.79
CA MET A 1 -9.94 13.40 27.57
C MET A 1 -11.12 14.28 27.31
N ASP A 2 -10.89 15.56 27.58
CA ASP A 2 -11.87 16.61 27.34
C ASP A 2 -11.70 17.16 25.91
N THR A 3 -12.43 18.22 25.59
CA THR A 3 -12.38 18.83 24.24
C THR A 3 -11.06 19.56 24.02
N ALA A 4 -10.47 20.13 25.07
CA ALA A 4 -9.19 20.84 25.02
C ALA A 4 -8.04 19.88 24.67
N ASP A 5 -7.96 18.73 25.34
CA ASP A 5 -6.97 17.68 25.10
C ASP A 5 -6.98 17.22 23.64
N VAL A 6 -8.17 16.89 23.13
CA VAL A 6 -8.34 16.35 21.77
C VAL A 6 -8.00 17.43 20.74
N THR A 7 -8.42 18.67 20.99
CA THR A 7 -8.09 19.81 20.12
C THR A 7 -6.59 20.06 20.08
N LYS A 8 -5.92 20.04 21.25
CA LYS A 8 -4.46 20.22 21.34
C LYS A 8 -3.75 19.15 20.53
N LYS A 9 -4.10 17.87 20.74
CA LYS A 9 -3.48 16.76 20.01
C LYS A 9 -3.69 16.89 18.51
N PHE A 10 -4.92 17.18 18.07
CA PHE A 10 -5.26 17.31 16.66
C PHE A 10 -4.44 18.41 15.96
N ILE A 11 -4.40 19.62 16.52
CA ILE A 11 -3.65 20.73 15.94
C ILE A 11 -2.14 20.46 15.94
N THR A 12 -1.62 19.83 17.01
CA THR A 12 -0.21 19.43 17.09
C THR A 12 0.14 18.43 16.00
N THR A 13 -0.68 17.39 15.82
CA THR A 13 -0.51 16.39 14.76
C THR A 13 -0.51 17.02 13.36
N ILE A 14 -1.38 17.99 13.10
CA ILE A 14 -1.39 18.71 11.81
C ILE A 14 -0.09 19.49 11.59
N ILE A 15 0.38 20.23 12.61
CA ILE A 15 1.63 21.00 12.53
C ILE A 15 2.80 20.06 12.27
N GLU A 16 2.87 18.92 12.97
CA GLU A 16 3.90 17.90 12.76
C GLU A 16 3.93 17.39 11.32
N ILE A 17 2.76 17.04 10.76
CA ILE A 17 2.64 16.50 9.40
C ILE A 17 3.12 17.51 8.36
N ILE A 18 2.69 18.77 8.47
CA ILE A 18 3.11 19.84 7.55
C ILE A 18 4.59 20.15 7.74
N GLY A 19 5.05 20.21 8.99
CA GLY A 19 6.42 20.54 9.36
C GLY A 19 7.44 19.55 8.82
N ARG A 20 7.09 18.25 8.75
CA ARG A 20 7.96 17.23 8.12
C ARG A 20 8.25 17.49 6.63
N LYS A 21 7.30 18.10 5.92
CA LYS A 21 7.40 18.35 4.47
C LYS A 21 7.93 19.74 4.13
N THR A 22 8.00 20.63 5.12
CA THR A 22 8.41 22.03 4.97
C THR A 22 9.39 22.37 6.10
N SER A 23 8.99 23.23 7.04
CA SER A 23 9.65 23.45 8.33
C SER A 23 8.59 23.58 9.42
N GLN A 24 8.95 23.27 10.66
CA GLN A 24 8.04 23.40 11.81
C GLN A 24 7.57 24.85 12.01
N GLU A 25 8.46 25.82 11.82
CA GLU A 25 8.11 27.25 11.90
C GLU A 25 7.10 27.64 10.81
N TYR A 26 7.29 27.16 9.57
CA TYR A 26 6.37 27.41 8.47
C TYR A 26 4.99 26.78 8.73
N ALA A 27 4.96 25.55 9.25
CA ALA A 27 3.73 24.85 9.63
C ALA A 27 2.97 25.61 10.73
N ALA A 28 3.67 26.00 11.80
CA ALA A 28 3.10 26.75 12.91
C ALA A 28 2.52 28.10 12.46
N ILE A 29 3.24 28.85 11.61
CA ILE A 29 2.75 30.12 11.03
C ILE A 29 1.51 29.89 10.17
N THR A 30 1.51 28.85 9.34
CA THR A 30 0.40 28.51 8.43
C THR A 30 -0.87 28.22 9.23
N ILE A 31 -0.78 27.34 10.24
CA ILE A 31 -1.93 27.00 11.08
C ILE A 31 -2.38 28.20 11.92
N ARG A 32 -1.44 29.00 12.45
CA ARG A 32 -1.78 30.24 13.20
C ARG A 32 -2.58 31.21 12.34
N ASN A 33 -2.19 31.39 11.08
CA ASN A 33 -2.92 32.25 10.14
C ASN A 33 -4.28 31.67 9.77
N LEU A 34 -4.39 30.35 9.63
CA LEU A 34 -5.65 29.66 9.38
C LEU A 34 -6.63 29.83 10.55
N LEU A 35 -6.17 29.61 11.80
CA LEU A 35 -6.96 29.84 13.00
C LEU A 35 -7.45 31.30 13.10
N LYS A 36 -6.59 32.28 12.79
CA LYS A 36 -6.98 33.70 12.75
C LYS A 36 -8.08 33.99 11.71
N LYS A 37 -8.03 33.36 10.53
CA LYS A 37 -9.06 33.50 9.50
C LYS A 37 -10.39 32.89 9.97
N LEU A 38 -10.34 31.68 10.50
CA LEU A 38 -11.52 30.95 10.96
C LEU A 38 -12.14 31.51 12.24
N LYS A 39 -11.40 32.28 13.04
CA LYS A 39 -11.91 32.96 14.24
C LYS A 39 -13.14 33.85 13.97
N ARG A 40 -13.28 34.36 12.74
CA ARG A 40 -14.46 35.15 12.35
C ARG A 40 -15.75 34.32 12.34
N VAL A 41 -15.65 33.04 11.97
CA VAL A 41 -16.76 32.09 11.89
C VAL A 41 -16.91 31.30 13.20
N TYR A 42 -15.78 30.98 13.83
CA TYR A 42 -15.70 30.23 15.09
C TYR A 42 -14.94 31.05 16.15
N PRO A 43 -15.61 31.96 16.88
CA PRO A 43 -14.94 32.84 17.85
C PRO A 43 -14.16 32.10 18.93
N PHE A 44 -14.60 30.89 19.31
CA PHE A 44 -13.94 30.04 20.30
C PHE A 44 -12.54 29.55 19.88
N LEU A 45 -12.15 29.65 18.60
CA LEU A 45 -10.78 29.37 18.17
C LEU A 45 -9.76 30.32 18.81
N GLN A 46 -10.20 31.42 19.43
CA GLN A 46 -9.35 32.27 20.26
C GLN A 46 -8.75 31.56 21.48
N TYR A 47 -9.32 30.41 21.87
CA TYR A 47 -8.82 29.58 22.95
C TYR A 47 -7.64 28.69 22.52
N ILE A 48 -7.24 28.72 21.25
CA ILE A 48 -6.10 27.96 20.72
C ILE A 48 -4.98 28.95 20.40
N GLU A 49 -3.82 28.72 21.00
CA GLU A 49 -2.61 29.50 20.80
C GLU A 49 -1.49 28.61 20.24
N ILE A 50 -0.81 29.11 19.20
CA ILE A 50 0.38 28.46 18.63
C ILE A 50 1.58 29.32 19.00
N LYS A 51 2.39 28.82 19.94
CA LYS A 51 3.59 29.52 20.44
C LYS A 51 4.65 29.64 19.35
N ASP A 52 5.60 30.55 19.54
CA ASP A 52 6.67 30.75 18.56
C ASP A 52 7.65 29.58 18.58
N ALA A 53 7.90 28.96 17.43
CA ALA A 53 8.56 27.64 17.32
C ALA A 53 10.10 27.72 17.46
N ARG A 54 10.65 28.88 17.82
CA ARG A 54 12.10 29.14 17.80
C ARG A 54 12.86 28.51 18.97
N SER A 55 12.19 27.95 19.99
CA SER A 55 12.87 27.45 21.19
C SER A 55 12.11 26.43 22.05
N LEU A 56 11.09 25.74 21.54
CA LEU A 56 10.27 24.81 22.34
C LEU A 56 10.23 23.41 21.75
N GLU A 57 10.22 22.40 22.62
CA GLU A 57 9.96 21.00 22.26
C GLU A 57 8.53 20.85 21.67
N LEU A 58 8.33 19.83 20.85
CA LEU A 58 7.11 19.61 20.06
C LEU A 58 5.81 19.64 20.90
N GLU A 59 5.85 19.15 22.14
CA GLU A 59 4.67 19.06 23.02
C GLU A 59 4.15 20.42 23.53
N ASP A 60 4.96 21.47 23.42
CA ASP A 60 4.66 22.82 23.92
C ASP A 60 4.29 23.85 22.84
N THR A 61 4.29 23.44 21.57
CA THR A 61 4.02 24.34 20.43
C THR A 61 2.56 24.82 20.40
N VAL A 62 1.63 24.02 20.90
CA VAL A 62 0.19 24.31 20.91
C VAL A 62 -0.33 24.38 22.34
N ALA A 63 -0.95 25.49 22.71
CA ALA A 63 -1.68 25.67 23.95
C ALA A 63 -3.19 25.79 23.66
N VAL A 64 -4.02 25.06 24.41
CA VAL A 64 -5.47 25.14 24.30
C VAL A 64 -6.04 25.45 25.67
N ASN A 65 -6.79 26.54 25.79
CA ASN A 65 -7.43 26.97 27.02
C ASN A 65 -8.65 26.08 27.32
N GLU A 66 -8.80 25.65 28.59
CA GLU A 66 -9.90 24.79 29.06
C GLU A 66 -11.30 25.40 28.84
N SER A 67 -11.41 26.72 28.62
CA SER A 67 -12.66 27.38 28.22
C SER A 67 -13.27 26.79 26.93
N ILE A 68 -12.49 26.08 26.11
CA ILE A 68 -13.03 25.34 24.97
C ILE A 68 -13.92 24.16 25.40
N ASN A 69 -13.73 23.62 26.60
CA ASN A 69 -14.53 22.51 27.14
C ASN A 69 -15.99 22.87 27.39
N SER A 70 -16.30 24.16 27.56
CA SER A 70 -17.70 24.62 27.65
C SER A 70 -18.37 24.77 26.29
N ILE A 71 -17.63 24.63 25.18
CA ILE A 71 -18.18 24.67 23.83
C ILE A 71 -18.67 23.27 23.46
N HIS A 72 -19.85 23.19 22.86
CA HIS A 72 -20.40 21.91 22.42
C HIS A 72 -19.39 21.18 21.50
N PRO A 73 -19.00 19.93 21.79
CA PRO A 73 -17.91 19.24 21.07
C PRO A 73 -18.09 19.19 19.56
N LYS A 74 -19.31 18.96 19.07
CA LYS A 74 -19.62 19.01 17.62
C LYS A 74 -19.39 20.37 16.95
N LYS A 75 -19.51 21.49 17.69
CA LYS A 75 -19.18 22.83 17.15
C LYS A 75 -17.68 23.00 16.97
N VAL A 76 -16.89 22.53 17.94
CA VAL A 76 -15.43 22.46 17.82
C VAL A 76 -15.05 21.52 16.66
N GLY A 77 -15.74 20.39 16.59
CA GLY A 77 -15.72 19.43 15.50
C GLY A 77 -15.75 20.06 14.10
N LYS A 78 -16.82 20.82 13.83
CA LYS A 78 -16.99 21.55 12.56
C LYS A 78 -15.82 22.46 12.22
N ALA A 79 -15.28 23.19 13.20
CA ALA A 79 -14.14 24.07 12.97
C ALA A 79 -12.87 23.28 12.60
N LEU A 80 -12.62 22.14 13.26
CA LEU A 80 -11.49 21.27 12.94
C LEU A 80 -11.65 20.59 11.56
N THR A 81 -12.86 20.19 11.19
CA THR A 81 -13.18 19.70 9.83
C THR A 81 -12.85 20.75 8.78
N GLU A 82 -13.24 22.01 9.02
CA GLU A 82 -12.98 23.10 8.07
C GLU A 82 -11.49 23.43 7.96
N ILE A 83 -10.73 23.30 9.06
CA ILE A 83 -9.25 23.35 9.03
C ILE A 83 -8.69 22.28 8.09
N ILE A 84 -9.10 21.01 8.25
CA ILE A 84 -8.66 19.92 7.35
C ILE A 84 -9.03 20.24 5.90
N GLN A 85 -10.28 20.65 5.64
CA GLN A 85 -10.77 20.92 4.29
C GLN A 85 -9.97 22.03 3.60
N ILE A 86 -9.67 23.13 4.30
CA ILE A 86 -8.84 24.20 3.75
C ILE A 86 -7.43 23.70 3.46
N LEU A 87 -6.85 22.91 4.36
CA LEU A 87 -5.51 22.34 4.17
C LEU A 87 -5.47 21.40 2.97
N ILE A 88 -6.35 20.39 2.88
CA ILE A 88 -6.36 19.44 1.76
C ILE A 88 -6.64 20.13 0.41
N ASN A 89 -7.45 21.19 0.38
CA ASN A 89 -7.71 21.97 -0.83
C ASN A 89 -6.53 22.84 -1.25
N SER A 90 -5.67 23.23 -0.30
CA SER A 90 -4.42 23.95 -0.59
C SER A 90 -3.27 23.01 -1.01
N LEU A 91 -3.43 21.71 -0.77
CA LEU A 91 -2.46 20.67 -1.15
C LEU A 91 -2.81 20.13 -2.55
N GLY A 92 -1.79 19.71 -3.30
CA GLY A 92 -2.01 19.03 -4.59
C GLY A 92 -2.83 17.74 -4.44
N LYS A 93 -3.48 17.29 -5.52
CA LYS A 93 -4.47 16.18 -5.53
C LYS A 93 -4.03 14.95 -4.72
N THR A 94 -2.81 14.47 -4.94
CA THR A 94 -2.23 13.30 -4.25
C THR A 94 -1.84 13.60 -2.80
N ALA A 95 -1.41 14.82 -2.51
CA ALA A 95 -0.95 15.23 -1.19
C ALA A 95 -2.09 15.36 -0.17
N GLY A 96 -3.29 15.76 -0.61
CA GLY A 96 -4.49 15.81 0.25
C GLY A 96 -4.93 14.42 0.75
N TYR A 97 -4.88 13.40 -0.11
CA TYR A 97 -5.21 12.02 0.28
C TYR A 97 -4.24 11.47 1.35
N PHE A 98 -2.94 11.63 1.12
CA PHE A 98 -1.93 11.19 2.08
C PHE A 98 -1.97 12.00 3.37
N PHE A 99 -2.40 13.27 3.32
CA PHE A 99 -2.54 14.11 4.51
C PHE A 99 -3.61 13.59 5.48
N ILE A 100 -4.79 13.21 4.98
CA ILE A 100 -5.86 12.65 5.84
C ILE A 100 -5.41 11.32 6.44
N ARG A 101 -4.80 10.44 5.63
CA ARG A 101 -4.25 9.15 6.09
C ARG A 101 -3.23 9.32 7.21
N GLU A 102 -2.25 10.19 6.98
CA GLU A 102 -1.17 10.44 7.94
C GLU A 102 -1.71 11.08 9.23
N THR A 103 -2.74 11.92 9.12
CA THR A 103 -3.43 12.51 10.29
C THR A 103 -4.06 11.42 11.16
N ARG A 104 -4.79 10.47 10.54
CA ARG A 104 -5.41 9.34 11.26
C ARG A 104 -4.36 8.43 11.90
N GLU A 105 -3.28 8.13 11.18
CA GLU A 105 -2.20 7.27 11.69
C GLU A 105 -1.46 7.90 12.90
N LYS A 106 -1.19 9.21 12.86
CA LYS A 106 -0.44 9.89 13.91
C LYS A 106 -1.25 10.35 15.11
N ILE A 107 -2.54 10.60 14.94
CA ILE A 107 -3.37 11.09 16.04
C ILE A 107 -3.61 10.00 17.11
N GLY A 108 -3.57 8.74 16.69
CA GLY A 108 -3.72 7.57 17.54
C GLY A 108 -5.18 7.19 17.80
N ILE A 109 -5.44 5.89 17.91
CA ILE A 109 -6.78 5.26 17.99
C ILE A 109 -7.67 5.91 19.07
N LYS A 110 -7.08 6.24 20.22
CA LYS A 110 -7.78 6.82 21.36
C LYS A 110 -8.40 8.20 21.02
N TYR A 111 -7.67 9.04 20.29
CA TYR A 111 -8.14 10.36 19.90
C TYR A 111 -9.07 10.29 18.70
N ASP A 112 -8.77 9.42 17.73
CA ASP A 112 -9.60 9.16 16.55
C ASP A 112 -11.04 8.76 16.94
N THR A 113 -11.17 7.83 17.91
CA THR A 113 -12.47 7.40 18.44
C THR A 113 -13.28 8.55 19.06
N ILE A 114 -12.61 9.53 19.70
CA ILE A 114 -13.28 10.67 20.33
C ILE A 114 -13.69 11.71 19.27
N LEU A 115 -12.83 11.94 18.28
CA LEU A 115 -13.10 12.80 17.13
C LEU A 115 -14.37 12.32 16.41
N GLU A 116 -14.45 11.03 16.11
CA GLU A 116 -15.61 10.42 15.46
C GLU A 116 -16.86 10.52 16.34
N LYS A 117 -16.83 9.95 17.55
CA LYS A 117 -18.03 9.76 18.37
C LYS A 117 -18.56 11.02 19.04
N LYS A 118 -17.67 11.96 19.42
CA LYS A 118 -18.06 13.16 20.19
C LYS A 118 -18.02 14.43 19.35
N MET A 119 -17.07 14.54 18.43
CA MET A 119 -16.84 15.76 17.66
C MET A 119 -17.37 15.69 16.23
N ASP A 120 -17.90 14.55 15.78
CA ASP A 120 -18.47 14.39 14.43
C ASP A 120 -17.42 14.56 13.32
N ILE A 121 -16.17 14.15 13.62
CA ILE A 121 -15.05 14.16 12.68
C ILE A 121 -14.71 12.71 12.37
N ASP A 122 -15.17 12.23 11.22
CA ASP A 122 -14.79 10.92 10.69
C ASP A 122 -13.70 11.09 9.63
N LEU A 123 -12.44 10.87 10.02
CA LEU A 123 -11.29 10.95 9.12
C LEU A 123 -11.32 9.87 8.03
N THR A 124 -11.97 8.73 8.28
CA THR A 124 -12.11 7.65 7.30
C THR A 124 -13.13 8.03 6.23
N LEU A 125 -14.29 8.55 6.64
CA LEU A 125 -15.28 9.10 5.71
C LEU A 125 -14.70 10.28 4.94
N MET A 126 -14.01 11.21 5.58
CA MET A 126 -13.36 12.33 4.88
C MET A 126 -12.34 11.86 3.84
N GLN A 127 -11.56 10.82 4.14
CA GLN A 127 -10.64 10.21 3.18
C GLN A 127 -11.39 9.59 1.99
N ALA A 128 -12.47 8.86 2.26
CA ALA A 128 -13.29 8.22 1.23
C ALA A 128 -14.01 9.27 0.36
N THR A 129 -14.60 10.30 0.96
CA THR A 129 -15.23 11.43 0.26
C THR A 129 -14.22 12.17 -0.60
N TYR A 130 -13.02 12.46 -0.08
CA TYR A 130 -11.97 13.10 -0.86
C TYR A 130 -11.54 12.24 -2.07
N LEU A 131 -11.46 10.91 -1.90
CA LEU A 131 -11.22 9.99 -3.01
C LEU A 131 -12.33 10.09 -4.06
N VAL A 132 -13.60 10.01 -3.66
CA VAL A 132 -14.75 10.03 -4.57
C VAL A 132 -14.88 11.39 -5.29
N GLU A 133 -14.81 12.51 -4.56
CA GLU A 133 -14.93 13.86 -5.12
C GLU A 133 -13.80 14.21 -6.10
N LYS A 134 -12.59 13.72 -5.85
CA LYS A 134 -11.44 13.97 -6.74
C LYS A 134 -11.28 12.93 -7.84
N GLN A 135 -11.74 11.68 -7.66
CA GLN A 135 -11.76 10.65 -8.70
C GLN A 135 -12.80 10.96 -9.79
N ILE A 136 -13.99 11.45 -9.43
CA ILE A 136 -15.08 11.73 -10.39
C ILE A 136 -14.72 12.86 -11.38
N LEU A 137 -13.91 13.84 -10.98
CA LEU A 137 -13.54 14.98 -11.83
C LEU A 137 -12.31 14.73 -12.73
N THR A 138 -11.61 13.60 -12.61
CA THR A 138 -10.40 13.30 -13.44
C THR A 138 -10.47 11.98 -14.20
N LEU A 139 -11.32 11.02 -13.82
CA LEU A 139 -11.40 9.73 -14.51
C LEU A 139 -12.10 9.84 -15.87
N HIS A 140 -13.03 10.78 -16.03
CA HIS A 140 -13.72 11.01 -17.31
C HIS A 140 -12.82 11.67 -18.38
N ASP A 141 -11.76 12.36 -17.98
CA ASP A 141 -10.81 12.99 -18.91
C ASP A 141 -9.70 12.02 -19.37
N ILE A 142 -9.45 10.92 -18.64
CA ILE A 142 -8.42 9.94 -19.00
C ILE A 142 -8.99 8.99 -20.05
N GLN A 143 -8.60 9.19 -21.31
CA GLN A 143 -9.04 8.39 -22.44
C GLN A 143 -8.17 7.12 -22.61
N ASN A 144 -8.61 6.19 -23.45
CA ASN A 144 -7.90 4.92 -23.69
C ASN A 144 -6.47 5.16 -24.22
N ASP A 145 -6.25 6.19 -25.05
CA ASP A 145 -4.94 6.52 -25.59
C ASP A 145 -3.97 6.99 -24.51
N ASP A 146 -4.46 7.79 -23.56
CA ASP A 146 -3.68 8.22 -22.39
C ASP A 146 -3.31 7.03 -21.51
N VAL A 147 -4.27 6.15 -21.18
CA VAL A 147 -4.02 4.95 -20.37
C VAL A 147 -2.98 4.08 -21.03
N MET A 148 -3.17 3.76 -22.31
CA MET A 148 -2.31 2.85 -23.04
C MET A 148 -0.89 3.42 -23.21
N ARG A 149 -0.77 4.71 -23.58
CA ARG A 149 0.53 5.38 -23.72
C ARG A 149 1.27 5.39 -22.39
N ARG A 150 0.60 5.79 -21.31
CA ARG A 150 1.21 5.86 -19.98
C ARG A 150 1.61 4.48 -19.48
N PHE A 151 0.74 3.50 -19.64
CA PHE A 151 0.99 2.12 -19.22
C PHE A 151 2.22 1.54 -19.92
N LEU A 152 2.30 1.62 -21.26
CA LEU A 152 3.41 1.07 -22.02
C LEU A 152 4.73 1.79 -21.77
N LYS A 153 4.73 3.13 -21.65
CA LYS A 153 5.94 3.88 -21.26
C LYS A 153 6.45 3.43 -19.89
N THR A 154 5.56 3.34 -18.90
CA THR A 154 5.90 2.88 -17.55
C THR A 154 6.40 1.43 -17.57
N LEU A 155 5.79 0.58 -18.40
CA LEU A 155 6.21 -0.81 -18.56
C LEU A 155 7.64 -0.93 -19.07
N ILE A 156 7.99 -0.14 -20.11
CA ILE A 156 9.35 -0.08 -20.64
C ILE A 156 10.33 0.42 -19.57
N GLU A 157 10.01 1.52 -18.88
CA GLU A 157 10.87 2.10 -17.83
C GLU A 157 11.14 1.11 -16.68
N VAL A 158 10.12 0.36 -16.26
CA VAL A 158 10.26 -0.64 -15.20
C VAL A 158 11.16 -1.80 -15.64
N ILE A 159 11.07 -2.24 -16.89
CA ILE A 159 11.89 -3.33 -17.43
C ILE A 159 13.33 -2.87 -17.66
N GLU A 160 13.51 -1.64 -18.14
CA GLU A 160 14.83 -1.02 -18.35
C GLU A 160 15.67 -1.06 -17.08
N ARG A 161 15.07 -0.79 -15.91
CA ARG A 161 15.76 -0.82 -14.61
C ARG A 161 16.39 -2.17 -14.26
N GLN A 162 15.92 -3.26 -14.87
CA GLN A 162 16.41 -4.62 -14.62
C GLN A 162 17.24 -5.18 -15.78
N THR A 163 17.28 -4.47 -16.90
CA THR A 163 17.82 -4.96 -18.17
C THR A 163 18.62 -3.84 -18.88
N SER A 164 18.22 -3.44 -20.09
CA SER A 164 18.76 -2.29 -20.81
C SER A 164 17.62 -1.61 -21.57
N LYS A 165 17.75 -0.30 -21.85
CA LYS A 165 16.76 0.46 -22.62
C LYS A 165 16.42 -0.22 -23.97
N THR A 166 17.45 -0.64 -24.69
CA THR A 166 17.33 -1.35 -25.97
C THR A 166 16.56 -2.66 -25.83
N PHE A 167 16.85 -3.44 -24.78
CA PHE A 167 16.14 -4.68 -24.52
C PHE A 167 14.67 -4.40 -24.21
N ALA A 168 14.38 -3.48 -23.29
CA ALA A 168 13.02 -3.15 -22.86
C ALA A 168 12.14 -2.68 -24.03
N ILE A 169 12.63 -1.77 -24.86
CA ILE A 169 11.89 -1.26 -26.03
C ILE A 169 11.60 -2.39 -27.02
N ARG A 170 12.62 -3.16 -27.42
CA ARG A 170 12.44 -4.27 -28.38
C ARG A 170 11.54 -5.36 -27.83
N PHE A 171 11.66 -5.64 -26.53
CA PHE A 171 10.87 -6.64 -25.85
C PHE A 171 9.38 -6.26 -25.85
N ILE A 172 9.05 -5.03 -25.45
CA ILE A 172 7.65 -4.57 -25.46
C ILE A 172 7.12 -4.38 -26.89
N ALA A 173 7.92 -3.87 -27.83
CA ALA A 173 7.54 -3.76 -29.24
C ALA A 173 7.14 -5.13 -29.81
N HIS A 174 7.98 -6.14 -29.60
CA HIS A 174 7.69 -7.50 -30.03
C HIS A 174 6.40 -8.07 -29.40
N ARG A 175 6.15 -7.79 -28.11
CA ARG A 175 4.91 -8.22 -27.43
C ARG A 175 3.67 -7.52 -27.99
N VAL A 176 3.75 -6.22 -28.26
CA VAL A 176 2.69 -5.48 -28.93
C VAL A 176 2.39 -6.11 -30.30
N ASP A 177 3.43 -6.40 -31.10
CA ASP A 177 3.26 -7.00 -32.42
C ASP A 177 2.56 -8.38 -32.35
N LEU A 178 2.95 -9.25 -31.41
CA LEU A 178 2.31 -10.56 -31.22
C LEU A 178 0.83 -10.44 -30.81
N LEU A 179 0.51 -9.45 -29.97
CA LEU A 179 -0.84 -9.29 -29.44
C LEU A 179 -1.81 -8.57 -30.39
N ARG A 180 -1.30 -7.92 -31.45
CA ARG A 180 -2.14 -7.24 -32.47
C ARG A 180 -3.16 -8.16 -33.13
N GLU A 181 -2.82 -9.43 -33.31
CA GLU A 181 -3.72 -10.42 -33.92
C GLU A 181 -4.95 -10.72 -33.04
N TYR A 182 -4.83 -10.53 -31.72
CA TYR A 182 -5.85 -10.90 -30.74
C TYR A 182 -6.58 -9.69 -30.14
N TYR A 183 -5.93 -8.52 -30.12
CA TYR A 183 -6.48 -7.31 -29.50
C TYR A 183 -6.36 -6.12 -30.47
N PRO A 184 -7.48 -5.67 -31.08
CA PRO A 184 -7.49 -4.62 -32.09
C PRO A 184 -6.86 -3.29 -31.64
N CYS A 185 -6.86 -3.00 -30.33
CA CYS A 185 -6.30 -1.77 -29.80
C CYS A 185 -4.78 -1.63 -30.04
N PHE A 186 -4.05 -2.74 -30.19
CA PHE A 186 -2.61 -2.71 -30.48
C PHE A 186 -2.29 -2.24 -31.91
N ASN A 187 -3.27 -2.20 -32.82
CA ASN A 187 -3.09 -1.64 -34.17
C ASN A 187 -2.86 -0.13 -34.14
N TYR A 188 -3.27 0.54 -33.06
CA TYR A 188 -3.13 1.98 -32.86
C TYR A 188 -1.82 2.36 -32.14
N ILE A 189 -0.93 1.39 -31.91
CA ILE A 189 0.28 1.57 -31.10
C ILE A 189 1.52 1.39 -31.97
N THR A 190 2.44 2.33 -31.90
CA THR A 190 3.78 2.25 -32.50
C THR A 190 4.83 2.43 -31.41
N ILE A 191 5.77 1.48 -31.33
CA ILE A 191 6.93 1.55 -30.43
C ILE A 191 8.18 1.63 -31.30
N THR A 192 8.98 2.68 -31.12
CA THR A 192 10.14 2.95 -31.97
C THR A 192 11.45 2.79 -31.19
N ASP A 193 12.43 2.07 -31.74
CA ASP A 193 13.80 1.99 -31.22
C ASP A 193 14.54 3.29 -31.60
N VAL A 194 14.44 4.30 -30.74
CA VAL A 194 14.96 5.65 -31.00
C VAL A 194 16.48 5.70 -30.83
N ARG A 195 17.20 5.06 -31.75
CA ARG A 195 18.66 5.26 -31.91
C ARG A 195 19.02 6.37 -32.90
N HIS A 196 18.06 6.87 -33.69
CA HIS A 196 18.36 7.74 -34.83
C HIS A 196 17.44 8.95 -35.06
N THR A 197 16.51 9.26 -34.17
CA THR A 197 15.62 10.43 -34.33
C THR A 197 15.59 11.28 -33.06
N LEU A 198 16.35 12.37 -33.08
CA LEU A 198 16.21 13.46 -32.09
C LEU A 198 14.75 13.93 -32.08
N GLY A 199 14.01 13.56 -31.02
CA GLY A 199 12.66 14.07 -30.77
C GLY A 199 11.48 13.12 -31.04
N SER A 200 11.68 11.84 -31.38
CA SER A 200 10.55 10.88 -31.48
C SER A 200 10.21 10.27 -30.12
N GLU A 201 8.92 10.17 -29.78
CA GLU A 201 8.47 9.46 -28.58
C GLU A 201 8.69 7.94 -28.72
N ASP A 202 9.24 7.30 -27.68
CA ASP A 202 9.49 5.85 -27.64
C ASP A 202 8.18 5.02 -27.79
N VAL A 203 7.04 5.59 -27.42
CA VAL A 203 5.69 4.99 -27.56
C VAL A 203 4.71 6.04 -28.09
N MET A 204 4.15 5.79 -29.26
CA MET A 204 3.06 6.57 -29.87
C MET A 204 1.77 5.75 -29.86
N VAL A 205 0.68 6.37 -29.42
CA VAL A 205 -0.67 5.80 -29.45
C VAL A 205 -1.59 6.75 -30.21
N GLN A 206 -2.31 6.24 -31.21
CA GLN A 206 -3.28 6.99 -31.99
C GLN A 206 -4.59 7.15 -31.20
N GLN A 207 -5.24 8.31 -31.30
CA GLN A 207 -6.47 8.63 -30.57
C GLN A 207 -7.66 7.75 -30.97
N ASP A 208 -7.62 7.10 -32.14
CA ASP A 208 -8.67 6.20 -32.60
C ASP A 208 -8.92 5.01 -31.66
N ILE A 209 -7.96 4.65 -30.79
CA ILE A 209 -8.14 3.67 -29.71
C ILE A 209 -9.25 4.08 -28.72
N ASN A 210 -9.60 5.37 -28.64
CA ASN A 210 -10.68 5.89 -27.80
C ASN A 210 -12.07 5.45 -28.27
N ASN A 211 -12.18 4.95 -29.51
CA ASN A 211 -13.41 4.36 -30.03
C ASN A 211 -13.59 2.88 -29.65
N ILE A 212 -12.59 2.27 -29.00
CA ILE A 212 -12.66 0.89 -28.53
C ILE A 212 -13.27 0.86 -27.13
N ASP A 213 -14.09 -0.16 -26.84
CA ASP A 213 -14.63 -0.38 -25.51
C ASP A 213 -13.50 -0.48 -24.46
N GLU A 214 -13.67 0.23 -23.35
CA GLU A 214 -12.64 0.35 -22.31
C GLU A 214 -12.32 -1.00 -21.65
N GLN A 215 -13.28 -1.93 -21.59
CA GLN A 215 -13.05 -3.28 -21.07
C GLN A 215 -12.21 -4.10 -22.03
N ASP A 216 -12.37 -3.91 -23.35
CA ASP A 216 -11.56 -4.59 -24.36
C ASP A 216 -10.12 -4.07 -24.37
N VAL A 217 -9.92 -2.76 -24.22
CA VAL A 217 -8.58 -2.19 -23.99
C VAL A 217 -7.99 -2.73 -22.68
N GLY A 218 -8.80 -2.85 -21.62
CA GLY A 218 -8.40 -3.46 -20.36
C GLY A 218 -7.96 -4.93 -20.50
N LYS A 219 -8.66 -5.75 -21.29
CA LYS A 219 -8.24 -7.13 -21.61
C LYS A 219 -6.88 -7.16 -22.30
N ALA A 220 -6.63 -6.25 -23.23
CA ALA A 220 -5.35 -6.14 -23.93
C ALA A 220 -4.20 -5.76 -22.98
N ILE A 221 -4.43 -4.79 -22.09
CA ILE A 221 -3.47 -4.39 -21.05
C ILE A 221 -3.15 -5.56 -20.12
N LYS A 222 -4.16 -6.33 -19.69
CA LYS A 222 -3.93 -7.56 -18.91
C LYS A 222 -3.08 -8.57 -19.65
N ALA A 223 -3.35 -8.79 -20.93
CA ALA A 223 -2.64 -9.77 -21.73
C ALA A 223 -1.15 -9.42 -21.84
N ILE A 224 -0.83 -8.18 -22.22
CA ILE A 224 0.57 -7.76 -22.33
C ILE A 224 1.26 -7.73 -20.97
N LEU A 225 0.58 -7.31 -19.90
CA LEU A 225 1.14 -7.35 -18.54
C LEU A 225 1.48 -8.79 -18.14
N LYS A 226 0.55 -9.72 -18.36
CA LYS A 226 0.69 -11.14 -18.03
C LYS A 226 1.87 -11.77 -18.77
N GLU A 227 1.94 -11.60 -20.09
CA GLU A 227 3.01 -12.18 -20.90
C GLU A 227 4.38 -11.59 -20.58
N THR A 228 4.44 -10.28 -20.37
CA THR A 228 5.66 -9.57 -19.99
C THR A 228 6.18 -10.09 -18.66
N GLU A 229 5.32 -10.13 -17.66
CA GLU A 229 5.65 -10.56 -16.31
C GLU A 229 6.05 -12.05 -16.28
N GLN A 230 5.32 -12.94 -16.95
CA GLN A 230 5.71 -14.36 -17.12
C GLN A 230 7.12 -14.49 -17.70
N THR A 231 7.39 -13.80 -18.82
CA THR A 231 8.68 -13.93 -19.51
C THR A 231 9.82 -13.42 -18.65
N LEU A 232 9.62 -12.33 -17.90
CA LEU A 232 10.64 -11.79 -17.01
C LEU A 232 10.95 -12.76 -15.87
N VAL A 233 9.92 -13.37 -15.27
CA VAL A 233 10.09 -14.42 -14.26
C VAL A 233 10.83 -15.62 -14.83
N ASP A 234 10.50 -16.07 -16.04
CA ASP A 234 11.20 -17.19 -16.71
C ASP A 234 12.68 -16.88 -16.98
N LEU A 235 13.02 -15.60 -17.18
CA LEU A 235 14.39 -15.10 -17.30
C LEU A 235 15.07 -14.84 -15.95
N GLY A 236 14.45 -15.23 -14.82
CA GLY A 236 14.98 -15.03 -13.47
C GLY A 236 14.98 -13.57 -13.00
N ARG A 237 14.11 -12.72 -13.56
CA ARG A 237 13.99 -11.30 -13.20
C ARG A 237 12.90 -11.08 -12.13
N ASN A 238 12.98 -9.93 -11.46
CA ASN A 238 12.04 -9.58 -10.41
C ASN A 238 10.68 -9.18 -10.99
N SER A 239 9.64 -9.35 -10.17
CA SER A 239 8.30 -8.93 -10.54
C SER A 239 8.24 -7.43 -10.86
N ILE A 240 7.53 -7.06 -11.93
CA ILE A 240 7.35 -5.67 -12.34
C ILE A 240 6.11 -5.02 -11.73
N ALA A 241 5.16 -5.81 -11.21
CA ALA A 241 3.90 -5.32 -10.65
C ALA A 241 4.07 -4.25 -9.54
N GLY A 242 4.99 -4.47 -8.59
CA GLY A 242 5.25 -3.50 -7.53
C GLY A 242 5.82 -2.18 -8.07
N ALA A 243 6.81 -2.28 -8.96
CA ALA A 243 7.44 -1.12 -9.58
C ALA A 243 6.47 -0.34 -10.51
N LEU A 244 5.59 -1.04 -11.23
CA LEU A 244 4.52 -0.46 -12.03
C LEU A 244 3.54 0.33 -11.15
N LYS A 245 3.07 -0.24 -10.03
CA LYS A 245 2.18 0.46 -9.09
C LYS A 245 2.79 1.73 -8.53
N LEU A 246 4.10 1.73 -8.26
CA LEU A 246 4.79 2.90 -7.71
C LEU A 246 4.96 4.05 -8.71
N GLN A 247 4.99 3.74 -10.02
CA GLN A 247 5.23 4.74 -11.08
C GLN A 247 3.95 5.26 -11.74
N LEU A 248 2.87 4.51 -11.64
CA LEU A 248 1.54 4.96 -12.07
C LEU A 248 0.90 5.83 -10.99
N SER A 249 0.25 6.92 -11.41
CA SER A 249 -0.50 7.75 -10.47
C SER A 249 -1.75 7.01 -9.97
N ILE A 250 -2.31 7.47 -8.86
CA ILE A 250 -3.53 6.88 -8.28
C ILE A 250 -4.70 6.94 -9.27
N GLU A 251 -4.78 8.02 -10.05
CA GLU A 251 -5.79 8.22 -11.09
C GLU A 251 -5.67 7.16 -12.20
N TYR A 252 -4.45 6.88 -12.69
CA TYR A 252 -4.24 5.82 -13.68
C TYR A 252 -4.51 4.42 -13.10
N LEU A 253 -4.14 4.17 -11.84
CA LEU A 253 -4.44 2.89 -11.18
C LEU A 253 -5.95 2.68 -10.98
N ALA A 254 -6.69 3.75 -10.68
CA ALA A 254 -8.14 3.70 -10.58
C ALA A 254 -8.78 3.46 -11.96
N LYS A 255 -8.34 4.17 -13.02
CA LYS A 255 -8.85 3.96 -14.37
C LYS A 255 -8.56 2.55 -14.89
N LEU A 256 -7.36 2.03 -14.65
CA LEU A 256 -7.02 0.63 -14.95
C LEU A 256 -8.00 -0.34 -14.27
N ARG A 257 -8.37 -0.08 -13.01
CA ARG A 257 -9.35 -0.91 -12.29
C ARG A 257 -10.76 -0.82 -12.89
N GLU A 258 -11.20 0.35 -13.33
CA GLU A 258 -12.47 0.53 -14.05
C GLU A 258 -12.49 -0.28 -15.35
N MET A 259 -11.37 -0.29 -16.08
CA MET A 259 -11.13 -1.13 -17.27
C MET A 259 -10.93 -2.62 -16.91
N GLY A 260 -11.16 -2.99 -15.64
CA GLY A 260 -11.04 -4.34 -15.12
C GLY A 260 -9.60 -4.80 -14.86
N VAL A 261 -8.57 -4.00 -15.12
CA VAL A 261 -7.15 -4.34 -14.95
C VAL A 261 -6.75 -4.30 -13.47
N SER A 262 -6.19 -5.41 -12.99
CA SER A 262 -5.51 -5.47 -11.70
C SER A 262 -4.02 -5.72 -11.93
N ILE A 263 -3.18 -4.82 -11.43
CA ILE A 263 -1.72 -5.03 -11.44
C ILE A 263 -1.41 -5.88 -10.21
N THR A 264 -1.13 -7.15 -10.42
CA THR A 264 -0.67 -8.07 -9.38
C THR A 264 0.57 -8.78 -9.88
N PRO A 265 1.55 -9.08 -9.01
CA PRO A 265 2.68 -9.94 -9.37
C PRO A 265 2.14 -11.20 -10.05
N TYR A 266 2.67 -11.54 -11.22
CA TYR A 266 2.27 -12.74 -11.90
C TYR A 266 2.85 -13.97 -11.19
N ASN A 267 1.97 -14.95 -11.00
CA ASN A 267 2.24 -16.30 -10.52
C ASN A 267 3.01 -16.45 -9.20
N VAL A 268 2.43 -15.89 -8.14
CA VAL A 268 2.33 -16.68 -6.90
C VAL A 268 0.90 -16.56 -6.38
N SER A 269 0.15 -17.65 -6.54
CA SER A 269 -1.19 -17.77 -5.97
C SER A 269 -1.10 -17.68 -4.44
N TYR A 270 -2.17 -17.31 -3.74
CA TYR A 270 -2.12 -17.27 -2.27
C TYR A 270 -1.79 -18.65 -1.73
N ASN A 271 -2.34 -19.70 -2.34
CA ASN A 271 -1.98 -21.07 -2.00
C ASN A 271 -0.46 -21.30 -2.11
N ALA A 272 0.16 -20.91 -3.23
CA ALA A 272 1.61 -21.03 -3.40
C ALA A 272 2.40 -20.17 -2.38
N VAL A 273 1.92 -18.97 -2.02
CA VAL A 273 2.52 -18.16 -0.93
C VAL A 273 2.46 -18.92 0.39
N PHE A 274 1.28 -19.43 0.78
CA PHE A 274 1.12 -20.15 2.04
C PHE A 274 1.98 -21.40 2.10
N ILE A 275 2.05 -22.17 1.02
CA ILE A 275 2.92 -23.35 0.93
C ILE A 275 4.38 -22.94 1.16
N GLU A 276 4.88 -21.93 0.45
CA GLU A 276 6.28 -21.53 0.60
C GLU A 276 6.55 -20.93 1.98
N VAL A 277 5.65 -20.12 2.54
CA VAL A 277 5.77 -19.60 3.90
C VAL A 277 5.90 -20.74 4.90
N ILE A 278 4.98 -21.72 4.87
CA ILE A 278 4.99 -22.88 5.77
C ILE A 278 6.28 -23.69 5.60
N LYS A 279 6.69 -23.92 4.36
CA LYS A 279 7.94 -24.63 4.04
C LYS A 279 9.17 -23.92 4.63
N THR A 280 9.27 -22.60 4.43
CA THR A 280 10.36 -21.79 4.98
C THR A 280 10.32 -21.74 6.50
N LEU A 281 9.14 -21.71 7.12
CA LEU A 281 9.00 -21.78 8.58
C LEU A 281 9.56 -23.10 9.13
N ILE A 282 9.18 -24.23 8.53
CA ILE A 282 9.69 -25.55 8.93
C ILE A 282 11.22 -25.60 8.77
N GLU A 283 11.75 -25.08 7.66
CA GLU A 283 13.20 -25.02 7.44
C GLU A 283 13.94 -24.18 8.49
N VAL A 284 13.43 -22.98 8.79
CA VAL A 284 14.08 -22.07 9.74
C VAL A 284 14.00 -22.62 11.17
N ILE A 285 12.84 -23.13 11.60
CA ILE A 285 12.67 -23.74 12.92
C ILE A 285 13.53 -25.03 13.02
N GLY A 286 13.56 -25.83 11.96
CA GLY A 286 14.32 -27.08 11.85
C GLY A 286 15.85 -26.90 11.91
N LYS A 287 16.37 -25.67 11.82
CA LYS A 287 17.79 -25.39 12.10
C LYS A 287 18.14 -25.54 13.59
N THR A 288 17.15 -25.45 14.47
CA THR A 288 17.33 -25.42 15.93
C THR A 288 16.65 -26.58 16.65
N ARG A 289 15.76 -27.29 15.96
CA ARG A 289 14.96 -28.40 16.49
C ARG A 289 14.91 -29.55 15.48
N THR A 290 14.38 -30.70 15.89
CA THR A 290 14.11 -31.74 14.90
C THR A 290 13.02 -31.28 13.94
N GLU A 291 13.06 -31.78 12.71
CA GLU A 291 12.06 -31.42 11.70
C GLU A 291 10.64 -31.81 12.12
N ASN A 292 10.50 -32.94 12.83
CA ASN A 292 9.22 -33.36 13.41
C ASN A 292 8.69 -32.34 14.42
N ASP A 293 9.55 -31.78 15.25
CA ASP A 293 9.16 -30.73 16.20
C ASP A 293 8.76 -29.44 15.46
N ALA A 294 9.46 -29.10 14.38
CA ALA A 294 9.12 -27.96 13.53
C ALA A 294 7.73 -28.14 12.87
N ILE A 295 7.44 -29.32 12.33
CA ILE A 295 6.13 -29.66 11.75
C ILE A 295 5.02 -29.59 12.80
N LEU A 296 5.24 -30.17 13.98
CA LEU A 296 4.27 -30.14 15.08
C LEU A 296 3.97 -28.71 15.51
N MET A 297 5.02 -27.90 15.68
CA MET A 297 4.92 -26.49 16.03
C MET A 297 4.13 -25.69 14.99
N VAL A 298 4.46 -25.82 13.70
CA VAL A 298 3.74 -25.10 12.64
C VAL A 298 2.27 -25.53 12.55
N ASN A 299 1.97 -26.83 12.68
CA ASN A 299 0.59 -27.31 12.72
C ASN A 299 -0.19 -26.78 13.93
N GLU A 300 0.45 -26.66 15.10
CA GLU A 300 -0.18 -26.09 16.29
C GLU A 300 -0.57 -24.62 16.07
N PHE A 301 0.32 -23.82 15.47
CA PHE A 301 0.01 -22.43 15.13
C PHE A 301 -1.11 -22.32 14.11
N LEU A 302 -1.06 -23.10 13.03
CA LEU A 302 -2.12 -23.13 12.03
C LEU A 302 -3.48 -23.44 12.68
N ARG A 303 -3.52 -24.44 13.57
CA ARG A 303 -4.74 -24.85 14.30
C ARG A 303 -5.26 -23.75 15.22
N ASN A 304 -4.38 -23.05 15.93
CA ASN A 304 -4.77 -21.97 16.84
C ASN A 304 -5.38 -20.78 16.07
N MET A 305 -5.05 -20.64 14.79
CA MET A 305 -5.52 -19.55 13.93
C MET A 305 -6.79 -19.89 13.13
N GLU A 306 -7.24 -21.16 13.09
CA GLU A 306 -8.40 -21.62 12.31
C GLU A 306 -9.71 -20.89 12.66
N ASN A 307 -9.87 -20.45 13.90
CA ASN A 307 -11.05 -19.70 14.34
C ASN A 307 -11.07 -18.26 13.82
N LYS A 308 -9.89 -17.67 13.59
CA LYS A 308 -9.73 -16.31 13.05
C LYS A 308 -9.74 -16.32 11.53
N TYR A 309 -9.18 -17.37 10.92
CA TYR A 309 -9.05 -17.53 9.48
C TYR A 309 -9.55 -18.91 9.04
N GLU A 310 -10.82 -18.98 8.63
CA GLU A 310 -11.49 -20.26 8.34
C GLU A 310 -10.79 -21.08 7.25
N PHE A 311 -10.15 -20.43 6.27
CA PHE A 311 -9.43 -21.11 5.20
C PHE A 311 -8.24 -21.95 5.72
N LEU A 312 -7.69 -21.64 6.90
CA LEU A 312 -6.58 -22.40 7.50
C LEU A 312 -6.99 -23.81 7.93
N LYS A 313 -8.29 -24.09 8.14
CA LYS A 313 -8.78 -25.46 8.43
C LYS A 313 -8.41 -26.47 7.32
N GLN A 314 -8.14 -25.95 6.13
CA GLN A 314 -7.79 -26.71 4.94
C GLN A 314 -6.27 -26.82 4.73
N VAL A 315 -5.47 -26.25 5.64
CA VAL A 315 -4.01 -26.24 5.58
C VAL A 315 -3.47 -27.19 6.65
N LYS A 316 -2.75 -28.24 6.25
CA LYS A 316 -2.13 -29.20 7.17
C LYS A 316 -0.78 -29.65 6.68
N VAL A 317 0.15 -29.87 7.60
CA VAL A 317 1.45 -30.47 7.31
C VAL A 317 1.47 -31.89 7.84
N SER A 318 1.75 -32.87 6.98
CA SER A 318 1.88 -34.28 7.36
C SER A 318 3.26 -34.81 7.02
N GLN A 319 3.75 -35.80 7.75
CA GLN A 319 4.95 -36.54 7.34
C GLN A 319 4.71 -37.20 5.97
N ALA A 320 5.73 -37.15 5.12
CA ALA A 320 5.67 -37.80 3.81
C ALA A 320 5.71 -39.33 3.98
N ALA A 321 4.91 -40.03 3.18
CA ALA A 321 4.87 -41.50 3.17
C ALA A 321 6.06 -42.13 2.42
N ASN A 322 6.77 -41.34 1.60
CA ASN A 322 7.87 -41.78 0.74
C ASN A 322 9.22 -41.24 1.25
N LYS A 323 10.32 -41.98 1.00
CA LYS A 323 11.67 -41.68 1.50
C LYS A 323 12.34 -40.43 0.88
N ASP A 324 11.78 -39.88 -0.20
CA ASP A 324 12.40 -38.79 -0.97
C ASP A 324 11.84 -37.39 -0.63
N GLU A 325 10.68 -37.31 0.00
CA GLU A 325 10.12 -36.06 0.54
C GLU A 325 10.08 -36.16 2.06
N LEU A 326 10.31 -35.05 2.76
CA LEU A 326 10.37 -35.04 4.22
C LEU A 326 8.98 -34.81 4.84
N TYR A 327 8.16 -33.95 4.22
CA TYR A 327 6.78 -33.66 4.61
C TYR A 327 5.93 -33.25 3.40
N HIS A 328 4.61 -33.33 3.56
CA HIS A 328 3.62 -32.90 2.58
C HIS A 328 2.75 -31.79 3.18
N ILE A 329 2.62 -30.67 2.47
CA ILE A 329 1.70 -29.58 2.85
C ILE A 329 0.40 -29.78 2.06
N MET A 330 -0.66 -30.13 2.75
CA MET A 330 -2.01 -30.19 2.19
C MET A 330 -2.64 -28.80 2.25
N THR A 331 -3.12 -28.32 1.11
CA THR A 331 -3.84 -27.06 0.99
C THR A 331 -5.04 -27.23 0.05
N SER A 332 -5.85 -26.17 -0.07
CA SER A 332 -6.98 -26.11 -1.00
C SER A 332 -6.83 -24.94 -1.96
N SER A 333 -7.35 -25.09 -3.18
CA SER A 333 -7.43 -24.02 -4.17
C SER A 333 -8.38 -22.88 -3.75
N ASP A 334 -9.25 -23.10 -2.77
CA ASP A 334 -10.10 -22.05 -2.21
C ASP A 334 -9.30 -20.94 -1.50
N ILE A 335 -8.06 -21.23 -1.09
CA ILE A 335 -7.14 -20.22 -0.53
C ILE A 335 -6.87 -19.10 -1.55
N ASP A 336 -6.92 -19.38 -2.85
CA ASP A 336 -6.71 -18.35 -3.88
C ASP A 336 -7.87 -17.37 -4.02
N ARG A 337 -9.00 -17.63 -3.34
CA ARG A 337 -10.22 -16.79 -3.36
C ARG A 337 -10.37 -15.90 -2.13
N ILE A 338 -9.48 -16.01 -1.15
CA ILE A 338 -9.55 -15.20 0.08
C ILE A 338 -9.23 -13.72 -0.21
N SER A 339 -9.61 -12.84 0.71
CA SER A 339 -9.29 -11.42 0.55
C SER A 339 -7.79 -11.17 0.77
N GLU A 340 -7.24 -10.15 0.11
CA GLU A 340 -5.84 -9.73 0.32
C GLU A 340 -5.57 -9.37 1.78
N GLY A 341 -6.56 -8.78 2.47
CA GLY A 341 -6.49 -8.47 3.89
C GLY A 341 -6.34 -9.72 4.76
N ASP A 342 -7.15 -10.75 4.51
CA ASP A 342 -7.07 -12.02 5.26
C ASP A 342 -5.75 -12.74 5.00
N ALA A 343 -5.30 -12.77 3.74
CA ALA A 343 -4.00 -13.35 3.38
C ALA A 343 -2.85 -12.63 4.11
N ARG A 344 -2.86 -11.29 4.11
CA ARG A 344 -1.88 -10.46 4.81
C ARG A 344 -1.88 -10.74 6.32
N HIS A 345 -3.04 -10.64 6.96
CA HIS A 345 -3.14 -10.77 8.40
C HIS A 345 -2.83 -12.19 8.88
N ALA A 346 -3.22 -13.22 8.14
CA ALA A 346 -2.87 -14.59 8.47
C ALA A 346 -1.36 -14.85 8.35
N ILE A 347 -0.68 -14.33 7.32
CA ILE A 347 0.79 -14.48 7.20
C ILE A 347 1.50 -13.73 8.34
N GLN A 348 1.05 -12.52 8.64
CA GLN A 348 1.64 -11.70 9.71
C GLN A 348 1.47 -12.36 11.08
N ASP A 349 0.25 -12.75 11.44
CA ASP A 349 -0.05 -13.39 12.72
C ASP A 349 0.72 -14.72 12.88
N LEU A 350 0.89 -15.48 11.80
CA LEU A 350 1.65 -16.73 11.82
C LEU A 350 3.12 -16.48 12.14
N LEU A 351 3.73 -15.47 11.51
CA LEU A 351 5.11 -15.09 11.78
C LEU A 351 5.30 -14.58 13.21
N GLU A 352 4.42 -13.69 13.67
CA GLU A 352 4.45 -13.15 15.03
C GLU A 352 4.29 -14.25 16.08
N SER A 353 3.31 -15.17 15.91
CA SER A 353 3.08 -16.28 16.83
C SER A 353 4.30 -17.20 16.95
N ILE A 354 5.00 -17.45 15.83
CA ILE A 354 6.21 -18.26 15.83
C ILE A 354 7.33 -17.54 16.56
N ILE A 355 7.56 -16.25 16.28
CA ILE A 355 8.60 -15.47 16.95
C ILE A 355 8.38 -15.43 18.46
N GLU A 356 7.13 -15.24 18.91
CA GLU A 356 6.77 -15.25 20.33
C GLU A 356 7.06 -16.58 21.03
N SER A 357 7.06 -17.69 20.28
CA SER A 357 7.35 -19.03 20.82
C SER A 357 8.82 -19.43 20.80
N LEU A 358 9.66 -18.71 20.06
CA LEU A 358 11.10 -18.97 19.98
C LEU A 358 11.81 -18.46 21.24
N GLU A 359 12.96 -19.08 21.54
CA GLU A 359 13.89 -18.61 22.57
C GLU A 359 14.49 -17.26 22.17
N LYS A 360 14.84 -16.43 23.16
CA LYS A 360 15.22 -15.02 22.97
C LYS A 360 16.32 -14.85 21.91
N ASP A 361 17.39 -15.64 22.00
CA ASP A 361 18.53 -15.58 21.08
C ASP A 361 18.16 -15.92 19.63
N LEU A 362 17.06 -16.65 19.41
CA LEU A 362 16.57 -17.04 18.08
C LEU A 362 15.61 -16.01 17.48
N ARG A 363 15.02 -15.12 18.30
CA ARG A 363 14.05 -14.12 17.82
C ARG A 363 14.70 -13.04 16.97
N GLU A 364 15.86 -12.56 17.38
CA GLU A 364 16.56 -11.44 16.73
C GLU A 364 16.95 -11.76 15.28
N GLU A 365 17.33 -13.02 15.00
CA GLU A 365 17.76 -13.43 13.66
C GLU A 365 16.64 -14.07 12.82
N PHE A 366 15.50 -14.44 13.43
CA PHE A 366 14.48 -15.24 12.76
C PHE A 366 13.98 -14.61 11.46
N ILE A 367 13.60 -13.34 11.49
CA ILE A 367 13.08 -12.64 10.30
C ILE A 367 14.15 -12.55 9.20
N GLN A 368 15.42 -12.36 9.56
CA GLN A 368 16.52 -12.31 8.60
C GLN A 368 16.77 -13.69 7.97
N GLN A 369 16.74 -14.75 8.78
CA GLN A 369 16.86 -16.12 8.29
C GLN A 369 15.65 -16.51 7.41
N PHE A 370 14.44 -16.11 7.79
CA PHE A 370 13.23 -16.30 7.00
C PHE A 370 13.32 -15.60 5.65
N LYS A 371 13.68 -14.31 5.61
CA LYS A 371 13.90 -13.55 4.37
C LYS A 371 14.96 -14.19 3.47
N LYS A 372 16.01 -14.77 4.06
CA LYS A 372 17.12 -15.41 3.33
C LYS A 372 16.76 -16.78 2.77
N SER A 373 15.95 -17.57 3.49
CA SER A 373 15.48 -18.90 3.05
C SER A 373 14.28 -18.82 2.10
N LEU A 374 13.52 -17.72 2.08
CA LEU A 374 12.38 -17.54 1.19
C LEU A 374 12.81 -17.15 -0.23
N ASP A 375 12.28 -17.82 -1.25
CA ASP A 375 12.53 -17.44 -2.65
C ASP A 375 11.99 -16.02 -2.94
N LYS A 376 12.80 -15.23 -3.66
CA LYS A 376 12.58 -13.81 -3.93
C LYS A 376 11.19 -13.51 -4.50
N LYS A 377 10.61 -14.41 -5.30
CA LYS A 377 9.28 -14.18 -5.89
C LYS A 377 8.18 -14.22 -4.82
N TYR A 378 8.31 -15.09 -3.82
CA TYR A 378 7.39 -15.18 -2.69
C TYR A 378 7.61 -14.04 -1.70
N LEU A 379 8.87 -13.67 -1.43
CA LEU A 379 9.19 -12.51 -0.60
C LEU A 379 8.56 -11.23 -1.16
N SER A 380 8.78 -10.98 -2.46
CA SER A 380 8.19 -9.85 -3.17
C SER A 380 6.65 -9.89 -3.14
N ARG A 381 6.06 -11.09 -3.22
CA ARG A 381 4.61 -11.25 -3.11
C ARG A 381 4.09 -10.91 -1.72
N ILE A 382 4.73 -11.42 -0.65
CA ILE A 382 4.36 -11.17 0.75
C ILE A 382 4.42 -9.66 1.08
N GLU A 383 5.51 -8.99 0.68
CA GLU A 383 5.63 -7.53 0.82
C GLU A 383 4.55 -6.81 0.00
N GLY A 384 4.25 -7.31 -1.19
CA GLY A 384 3.16 -6.83 -2.04
C GLY A 384 1.75 -7.01 -1.47
N LEU A 385 1.54 -7.95 -0.53
CA LEU A 385 0.30 -8.07 0.27
C LEU A 385 0.25 -7.05 1.41
N GLY A 386 1.34 -6.34 1.67
CA GLY A 386 1.45 -5.38 2.76
C GLY A 386 1.88 -5.99 4.09
N VAL A 387 2.47 -7.19 4.10
CA VAL A 387 3.15 -7.75 5.29
C VAL A 387 4.49 -7.03 5.45
N ASN A 388 4.64 -6.25 6.52
CA ASN A 388 5.86 -5.48 6.75
C ASN A 388 6.81 -6.26 7.67
N LEU A 389 7.65 -7.10 7.07
CA LEU A 389 8.63 -7.90 7.81
C LEU A 389 9.63 -7.06 8.61
N HIS A 390 9.90 -5.82 8.20
CA HIS A 390 10.78 -4.92 8.95
C HIS A 390 10.09 -4.35 10.20
N LEU A 391 8.78 -4.10 10.13
CA LEU A 391 8.02 -3.66 11.30
C LEU A 391 7.89 -4.79 12.33
N ILE A 392 7.71 -6.04 11.89
CA ILE A 392 7.70 -7.22 12.78
C ILE A 392 9.06 -7.32 13.50
N GLU A 393 10.15 -7.21 12.76
CA GLU A 393 11.51 -7.17 13.29
C GLU A 393 11.74 -6.04 14.32
N LEU A 394 11.33 -4.81 13.98
CA LEU A 394 11.43 -3.66 14.89
C LEU A 394 10.55 -3.81 16.13
N HIS A 395 9.34 -4.36 16.01
CA HIS A 395 8.41 -4.52 17.12
C HIS A 395 9.02 -5.43 18.20
N HIS A 396 9.66 -6.53 17.80
CA HIS A 396 10.30 -7.45 18.73
C HIS A 396 11.64 -6.91 19.27
N ALA A 397 12.41 -6.16 18.48
CA ALA A 397 13.62 -5.49 18.96
C ALA A 397 13.35 -4.41 20.03
N LEU A 398 12.12 -3.92 20.14
CA LEU A 398 11.69 -2.88 21.10
C LEU A 398 10.94 -3.43 22.33
N LEU A 399 10.61 -4.72 22.34
CA LEU A 399 9.96 -5.40 23.46
C LEU A 399 10.95 -6.09 24.42
N ASP A 400 12.24 -6.08 24.07
CA ASP A 400 13.38 -6.31 24.96
C ASP A 400 13.89 -5.01 25.56
#